data_AF-A0A8J7QKW4-F1
#
_entry.id   AF-A0A8J7QKW4-F1
#
_cell.length_a   1.000
_cell.length_b   1.000
_cell.length_c   1.000
_cell.angle_alpha   90.00
_cell.angle_beta   90.00
_cell.angle_gamma   90.00
#
_symmetry.space_group_name_H-M   'P 1'
#
loop_
_entity.id
_entity.type
_entity.pdbx_description
1 polymer ?
#
loop_
_entity_poly.entity_id
_entity_poly.type
_entity_poly.pdbx_seq_one_letter_code
_entity_poly.pdbx_strand_id
1 'polypeptide(L)' 'MGMGAASAVIIWLFMFQILFGSWTDFKEALRYGITPDIISMFRGDFGEDLWAEFRLTLWLLSGPAAGFGVYVMVSQWMSL' A
#
# COMPACT_ATOMS: atom_id res chain seq x y z
N MET A 1 -16.08 -11.39 -13.68
CA MET A 1 -15.30 -10.15 -13.46
C MET A 1 -15.67 -9.40 -12.17
N GLY A 2 -16.95 -9.28 -11.78
CA GLY A 2 -17.35 -8.44 -10.63
C GLY A 2 -16.87 -8.86 -9.24
N MET A 3 -16.87 -10.16 -8.92
CA MET A 3 -16.53 -10.62 -7.55
C MET A 3 -15.06 -10.42 -7.19
N GLY A 4 -14.12 -10.68 -8.10
CA GLY A 4 -12.68 -10.51 -7.84
C GLY A 4 -12.28 -9.03 -7.66
N ALA A 5 -12.90 -8.13 -8.42
CA ALA A 5 -12.70 -6.69 -8.24
C ALA A 5 -13.23 -6.21 -6.89
N ALA A 6 -14.39 -6.71 -6.45
CA ALA A 6 -14.94 -6.39 -5.13
C ALA A 6 -14.01 -6.87 -4.00
N SER A 7 -13.48 -8.09 -4.09
CA SER A 7 -12.52 -8.63 -3.11
C SER A 7 -11.23 -7.79 -3.04
N ALA A 8 -10.69 -7.39 -4.19
CA ALA A 8 -9.49 -6.56 -4.24
C ALA A 8 -9.71 -5.19 -3.58
N VAL A 9 -10.86 -4.56 -3.84
CA VAL A 9 -11.23 -3.28 -3.21
C VAL A 9 -11.39 -3.43 -1.69
N ILE A 10 -12.01 -4.51 -1.22
CA ILE A 10 -12.17 -4.77 0.22
C ILE A 10 -10.81 -4.95 0.90
N ILE A 11 -9.91 -5.75 0.32
CA ILE A 11 -8.56 -5.96 0.85
C ILE A 11 -7.79 -4.64 0.90
N TRP A 12 -7.92 -3.81 -0.14
CA TRP A 12 -7.23 -2.52 -0.23
C TRP A 12 -7.70 -1.52 0.83
N LEU A 13 -9.02 -1.49 1.11
CA LEU A 13 -9.60 -0.69 2.20
C LEU A 13 -9.18 -1.20 3.59
N PHE A 14 -9.10 -2.52 3.78
CA PHE A 14 -8.60 -3.09 5.03
C PHE A 14 -7.12 -2.78 5.25
N MET A 15 -6.29 -2.89 4.21
CA MET A 15 -4.87 -2.52 4.28
C MET A 15 -4.69 -1.03 4.58
N PHE A 16 -5.55 -0.16 4.03
CA PHE A 16 -5.54 1.26 4.37
C PHE A 16 -5.70 1.48 5.88
N GLN A 17 -6.68 0.81 6.48
CA GLN A 17 -6.97 0.97 7.91
C GLN A 17 -5.89 0.36 8.81
N ILE A 18 -5.26 -0.74 8.40
CA ILE A 18 -4.16 -1.37 9.14
C ILE A 18 -2.88 -0.52 9.08
N LEU A 19 -2.57 0.07 7.91
CA LEU A 19 -1.30 0.75 7.68
C LEU A 19 -1.29 2.22 8.14
N PHE A 20 -2.42 2.92 8.03
CA PHE A 20 -2.51 4.35 8.34
C PHE A 20 -3.49 4.66 9.48
N GLY A 21 -4.49 3.82 9.73
CA GLY A 21 -5.48 4.01 10.79
C GLY A 21 -6.41 5.24 10.63
N SER A 22 -5.97 6.30 9.95
CA SER A 22 -6.71 7.54 9.74
C SER A 22 -6.34 8.21 8.41
N TRP A 23 -7.24 9.07 7.93
CA TRP A 23 -7.02 9.86 6.72
C TRP A 23 -5.92 10.92 6.88
N THR A 24 -5.68 11.38 8.12
CA THR A 24 -4.62 12.36 8.43
C THR A 24 -3.25 11.71 8.25
N ASP A 25 -3.06 10.52 8.83
CA ASP A 25 -1.81 9.74 8.75
C ASP A 25 -1.48 9.35 7.31
N PHE A 26 -2.52 9.02 6.52
CA PHE A 26 -2.36 8.75 5.09
C PHE A 26 -1.90 9.98 4.30
N LYS A 27 -2.50 11.15 4.54
CA LYS A 27 -2.09 12.38 3.85
C LYS A 27 -0.67 12.79 4.23
N GLU A 28 -0.28 12.55 5.47
CA GLU A 28 1.07 12.83 5.95
C GLU A 28 2.07 11.92 5.26
N ALA A 29 1.79 10.60 5.20
CA ALA A 29 2.59 9.69 4.40
C ALA A 29 2.62 10.12 2.92
N LEU A 30 1.47 10.41 2.29
CA LEU A 30 1.38 10.87 0.89
C LEU A 30 2.23 12.11 0.63
N ARG A 31 2.25 13.04 1.60
CA ARG A 31 3.09 14.23 1.54
C ARG A 31 4.57 13.88 1.56
N TYR A 32 5.01 12.94 2.40
CA TYR A 32 6.39 12.44 2.38
C TYR A 32 6.76 11.72 1.08
N GLY A 33 5.83 10.93 0.52
CA GLY A 33 6.07 10.23 -0.75
C GLY A 33 6.15 11.13 -1.98
N ILE A 34 5.39 12.24 -2.00
CA ILE A 34 5.39 13.21 -3.12
C ILE A 34 6.45 14.30 -2.92
N THR A 35 6.64 14.72 -1.68
CA THR A 35 7.61 15.74 -1.28
C THR A 35 8.51 15.13 -0.21
N PRO A 36 9.55 14.37 -0.60
CA PRO A 36 10.55 13.92 0.36
C PRO A 36 11.12 15.17 1.02
N ASP A 37 11.00 15.29 2.35
CA ASP A 37 11.49 16.45 3.07
C ASP A 37 13.01 16.36 3.11
N ILE A 38 13.69 16.89 2.10
CA ILE A 38 15.16 16.81 1.91
C ILE A 38 15.90 17.30 3.18
N ILE A 39 15.25 18.11 4.02
CA ILE A 39 15.76 18.66 5.27
C ILE A 39 15.83 17.60 6.39
N SER A 40 14.93 16.61 6.43
CA SER A 40 14.95 15.52 7.44
C SER A 40 16.14 14.56 7.23
N MET A 41 16.51 14.35 5.96
CA MET A 41 17.67 13.55 5.53
C MET A 41 18.99 14.08 6.11
N PHE A 42 19.08 15.37 6.43
CA PHE A 42 20.25 15.97 7.07
C PHE A 42 20.16 16.05 8.61
N ARG A 43 18.99 15.78 9.22
CA ARG A 43 18.77 15.82 10.68
C ARG A 43 18.96 14.48 11.40
N GLY A 44 19.00 13.37 10.67
CA GLY A 44 19.25 12.05 11.25
C GLY A 44 17.99 11.25 11.64
N ASP A 45 16.79 11.81 11.45
CA ASP A 45 15.50 11.12 11.65
C ASP A 45 15.08 10.25 10.46
N PHE A 46 16.04 9.54 9.86
CA PHE A 46 15.79 8.66 8.71
C PHE A 46 14.77 7.54 9.01
N GLY A 47 14.63 7.15 10.28
CA GLY A 47 13.79 6.02 10.66
C GLY A 47 12.30 6.25 10.45
N GLU A 48 11.79 7.41 10.84
CA GLU A 48 10.36 7.71 10.74
C GLU A 48 9.93 7.99 9.30
N ASP A 49 10.77 8.71 8.54
CA ASP A 49 10.50 9.03 7.13
C ASP A 49 10.55 7.79 6.23
N LEU A 50 11.55 6.92 6.40
CA LEU A 50 11.62 5.65 5.65
C LEU A 50 10.45 4.74 5.98
N TRP A 51 9.97 4.75 7.23
CA TRP A 51 8.84 3.95 7.66
C TRP A 51 7.52 4.44 7.07
N ALA A 52 7.32 5.76 6.99
CA ALA A 52 6.17 6.38 6.32
C ALA A 52 6.18 6.07 4.81
N GLU A 53 7.34 6.19 4.15
CA GLU A 53 7.50 5.88 2.72
C GLU A 53 7.29 4.38 2.42
N PHE A 54 7.78 3.50 3.30
CA PHE A 54 7.61 2.06 3.19
C PHE A 54 6.14 1.65 3.33
N ARG A 55 5.40 2.21 4.29
CA ARG A 55 3.95 1.95 4.47
C ARG A 55 3.14 2.37 3.24
N LEU A 56 3.47 3.52 2.65
CA LEU A 56 2.88 3.99 1.41
C LEU A 56 3.12 3.06 0.24
N THR A 57 4.39 2.65 0.07
CA THR A 57 4.79 1.77 -1.01
C THR A 57 4.09 0.42 -0.89
N LEU A 58 4.03 -0.14 0.33
CA LEU A 58 3.28 -1.36 0.61
C LEU A 58 1.79 -1.22 0.30
N TRP A 59 1.17 -0.11 0.69
CA TRP A 59 -0.24 0.11 0.42
C TRP A 59 -0.52 0.28 -1.09
N LEU A 60 0.34 1.00 -1.81
CA LEU A 60 0.20 1.21 -3.25
C LEU A 60 0.36 -0.11 -4.03
N LEU A 61 1.33 -0.94 -3.63
CA LEU A 61 1.60 -2.24 -4.25
C LEU A 61 0.59 -3.32 -3.84
N SER A 62 -0.09 -3.16 -2.69
CA SER A 62 -1.03 -4.17 -2.18
C SER A 62 -2.18 -4.47 -3.15
N GLY A 63 -2.72 -3.45 -3.85
CA GLY A 63 -3.80 -3.63 -4.83
C GLY A 63 -3.39 -4.47 -6.03
N PRO A 64 -2.36 -4.07 -6.81
CA PRO A 64 -1.82 -4.85 -7.91
C PRO A 64 -1.34 -6.24 -7.50
N ALA A 65 -0.66 -6.36 -6.34
CA ALA A 65 -0.18 -7.64 -5.82
C ALA A 65 -1.32 -8.60 -5.47
N ALA A 66 -2.39 -8.10 -4.84
CA ALA A 66 -3.58 -8.89 -4.56
C ALA A 66 -4.28 -9.35 -5.85
N GLY A 67 -4.41 -8.44 -6.83
CA GLY A 67 -4.97 -8.77 -8.15
C GLY A 67 -4.17 -9.83 -8.89
N PHE A 68 -2.83 -9.70 -8.90
CA PHE A 68 -1.93 -10.69 -9.49
C PHE A 68 -1.98 -12.04 -8.76
N GLY A 69 -1.98 -12.04 -7.42
CA GLY A 69 -2.10 -13.26 -6.63
C GLY A 69 -3.39 -14.04 -6.92
N VAL A 70 -4.53 -13.34 -7.02
CA VAL A 70 -5.80 -13.96 -7.43
C VAL A 70 -5.71 -14.52 -8.85
N TYR A 71 -5.11 -13.79 -9.79
CA TYR A 71 -4.92 -14.27 -11.17
C TYR A 71 -4.06 -15.55 -11.22
N VAL A 72 -2.95 -15.60 -10.48
CA VAL A 72 -2.07 -16.78 -10.41
C VAL A 72 -2.82 -17.98 -9.80
N MET A 73 -3.55 -17.78 -8.70
CA MET A 73 -4.28 -18.85 -8.05
C MET A 73 -5.41 -19.42 -8.93
N VAL A 74 -6.16 -18.54 -9.61
CA VAL A 74 -7.24 -18.94 -10.52
C VAL A 74 -6.69 -19.63 -11.77
N SER A 75 -5.58 -19.13 -12.32
CA SER A 75 -4.92 -19.78 -13.48
C SER A 75 -4.35 -21.15 -13.14
N GLN A 76 -3.75 -21.32 -11.96
CA GLN A 76 -3.31 -22.63 -11.48
C GLN A 76 -4.48 -23.60 -11.29
N TRP A 77 -5.59 -23.14 -10.72
CA TRP A 77 -6.78 -23.98 -10.55
C TRP A 77 -7.39 -24.43 -11.88
N MET A 78 -7.43 -23.55 -12.89
CA MET A 78 -7.96 -23.89 -14.23
C MET A 78 -7.02 -24.79 -15.04
N SER A 79 -5.76 -24.95 -14.61
CA SER A 79 -4.77 -25.82 -15.25
C SER A 79 -4.72 -27.26 -14.69
N LEU A 80 -5.56 -27.56 -13.69
CA LEU A 80 -5.75 -28.88 -13.06
C LEU A 80 -7.08 -29.50 -13.50
#